data_AF-A0A9J5WKD8-F1
#
_entry.id   AF-A0A9J5WKD8-F1
#
_cell.length_a   1.000
_cell.length_b   1.000
_cell.length_c   1.000
_cell.angle_alpha   90.00
_cell.angle_beta   90.00
_cell.angle_gamma   90.00
#
_symmetry.space_group_name_H-M   'P 1'
#
loop_
_entity.id
_entity.type
_entity.pdbx_description
1 polymer ?
#
loop_
_entity_poly.entity_id
_entity_poly.type
_entity_poly.pdbx_seq_one_letter_code
_entity_poly.pdbx_strand_id
1 'polypeptide(L)'
;MALFASLTTEIKNLQSSLLSNNSLTLQWCVEAMTLLKKLHSQFLLIILEKSKVIPFTWINDDMLNLYMNESLYIMELCNMLKSSSFKINMYHLTIDTTIKNLNHYEAKTFANMQPIEQRDNKRILIQEMQRGCCSSLICTIRVAMSLLSYILLNVFMYPTKNYNRICCKYSSPIKSFKDSVNELATEFQRKYYKDGERGVIRFYEYEEMEKAIMEAKEEFKSGYEEEETKRIKDVILQKSIALKVGLEKFESQVNQVFEEVLKGRNKLLQMVGKTNGIFR
;
A
#
# COMPACT_ATOMS: atom_id res chain seq x y z
N MET A 1 -3.98 -22.36 -14.58
CA MET A 1 -4.68 -22.89 -13.39
C MET A 1 -3.82 -22.82 -12.12
N ALA A 2 -2.64 -23.45 -12.07
CA ALA A 2 -1.78 -23.44 -10.87
C ALA A 2 -1.39 -22.02 -10.37
N LEU A 3 -1.14 -21.10 -11.30
CA LEU A 3 -0.78 -19.73 -10.98
C LEU A 3 -1.87 -18.97 -10.21
N PHE A 4 -3.13 -19.10 -10.62
CA PHE A 4 -4.24 -18.44 -9.93
C PHE A 4 -4.57 -19.10 -8.60
N ALA A 5 -4.25 -20.39 -8.44
CA ALA A 5 -4.28 -21.02 -7.13
C ALA A 5 -3.25 -20.37 -6.19
N SER A 6 -2.02 -20.12 -6.65
CA SER A 6 -1.00 -19.37 -5.88
C SER A 6 -1.50 -17.98 -5.50
N LEU A 7 -2.01 -17.20 -6.45
CA LEU A 7 -2.54 -15.85 -6.17
C LEU A 7 -3.72 -15.89 -5.19
N THR A 8 -4.59 -16.91 -5.29
CA THR A 8 -5.70 -17.10 -4.34
C THR A 8 -5.18 -17.35 -2.93
N THR A 9 -4.18 -18.22 -2.77
CA THR A 9 -3.55 -18.49 -1.47
C THR A 9 -2.91 -17.23 -0.89
N GLU A 10 -2.21 -16.45 -1.70
CA GLU A 10 -1.58 -15.21 -1.23
C GLU A 10 -2.60 -14.16 -0.77
N ILE A 11 -3.73 -14.00 -1.48
CA ILE A 11 -4.83 -13.14 -1.02
C ILE A 11 -5.43 -13.64 0.29
N LYS A 12 -5.67 -14.95 0.40
CA LYS A 12 -6.19 -15.55 1.63
C LYS A 12 -5.24 -15.37 2.80
N ASN A 13 -3.93 -15.47 2.58
CA ASN A 13 -2.93 -15.20 3.62
C ASN A 13 -3.01 -13.74 4.09
N LEU A 14 -3.11 -12.77 3.17
CA LEU A 14 -3.31 -11.35 3.54
C LEU A 14 -4.60 -11.14 4.33
N GLN A 15 -5.69 -11.82 3.96
CA GLN A 15 -6.96 -11.79 4.68
C GLN A 15 -6.82 -12.38 6.08
N SER A 16 -6.20 -13.56 6.23
CA SER A 16 -5.97 -14.19 7.53
C SER A 16 -5.11 -13.33 8.44
N SER A 17 -4.04 -12.72 7.92
CA SER A 17 -3.20 -11.78 8.68
C SER A 17 -3.97 -10.53 9.12
N LEU A 18 -4.91 -10.06 8.29
CA LEU A 18 -5.79 -8.93 8.65
C LEU A 18 -6.77 -9.31 9.77
N LEU A 19 -7.25 -10.54 9.79
CA LEU A 19 -8.16 -11.07 10.81
C LEU A 19 -7.45 -11.34 12.15
N SER A 20 -6.22 -11.88 12.12
CA SER A 20 -5.52 -12.33 13.33
C SER A 20 -4.97 -11.18 14.18
N ASN A 21 -4.42 -10.14 13.55
CA ASN A 21 -3.61 -9.15 14.27
C ASN A 21 -4.39 -7.94 14.78
N ASN A 22 -5.70 -7.85 14.49
CA ASN A 22 -6.55 -6.67 14.77
C ASN A 22 -6.05 -5.32 14.22
N SER A 23 -4.86 -5.24 13.65
CA SER A 23 -4.23 -4.08 13.01
C SER A 23 -3.61 -4.48 11.66
N LEU A 24 -3.30 -3.48 10.84
CA LEU A 24 -2.45 -3.66 9.65
C LEU A 24 -1.00 -3.46 10.09
N THR A 25 -0.05 -4.25 9.60
CA THR A 25 1.37 -4.09 9.96
C THR A 25 2.19 -3.62 8.75
N LEU A 26 3.40 -3.11 8.96
CA LEU A 26 4.33 -2.85 7.87
C LEU A 26 4.68 -4.14 7.12
N GLN A 27 4.76 -5.26 7.84
CA GLN A 27 4.93 -6.57 7.23
C GLN A 27 3.75 -6.93 6.29
N TRP A 28 2.50 -6.67 6.70
CA TRP A 28 1.34 -6.84 5.82
C TRP A 28 1.46 -5.95 4.57
N CYS A 29 1.94 -4.71 4.72
CA CYS A 29 2.15 -3.80 3.60
C CYS A 29 3.23 -4.30 2.62
N VAL A 30 4.31 -4.90 3.14
CA VAL A 30 5.36 -5.57 2.34
C VAL A 30 4.78 -6.75 1.54
N GLU A 31 3.97 -7.58 2.19
CA GLU A 31 3.30 -8.72 1.54
C GLU A 31 2.31 -8.25 0.46
N ALA A 32 1.53 -7.21 0.74
CA ALA A 32 0.61 -6.60 -0.22
C ALA A 32 1.35 -6.02 -1.43
N MET A 33 2.46 -5.32 -1.24
CA MET A 33 3.30 -4.83 -2.35
C MET A 33 3.95 -5.99 -3.13
N THR A 34 4.32 -7.07 -2.46
CA THR A 34 4.86 -8.28 -3.12
C THR A 34 3.81 -8.93 -4.01
N LEU A 35 2.57 -9.06 -3.52
CA LEU A 35 1.46 -9.57 -4.30
C LEU A 35 1.08 -8.63 -5.44
N LEU A 36 1.11 -7.31 -5.23
CA LEU A 36 0.88 -6.31 -6.27
C LEU A 36 1.89 -6.47 -7.43
N LYS A 37 3.18 -6.70 -7.11
CA LYS A 37 4.23 -7.02 -8.10
C LYS A 37 3.85 -8.23 -8.96
N LYS A 38 3.42 -9.30 -8.31
CA LYS A 38 3.01 -10.55 -8.99
C LYS A 38 1.78 -10.32 -9.86
N LEU A 39 0.75 -9.66 -9.35
CA LEU A 39 -0.46 -9.34 -10.08
C LEU A 39 -0.16 -8.48 -11.33
N HIS A 40 0.68 -7.46 -11.19
CA HIS A 40 1.13 -6.65 -12.32
C HIS A 40 1.87 -7.50 -13.38
N SER A 41 2.77 -8.37 -12.95
CA SER A 41 3.51 -9.26 -13.87
C SER A 41 2.56 -10.16 -14.65
N GLN A 42 1.53 -10.70 -13.99
CA GLN A 42 0.50 -11.52 -14.63
C GLN A 42 -0.40 -10.72 -15.56
N PHE A 43 -0.73 -9.50 -15.17
CA PHE A 43 -1.46 -8.58 -16.03
C PHE A 43 -0.68 -8.33 -17.32
N LEU A 44 0.62 -7.98 -17.24
CA LEU A 44 1.48 -7.83 -18.41
C LEU A 44 1.51 -9.10 -19.27
N LEU A 45 1.66 -10.29 -18.69
CA LEU A 45 1.68 -11.54 -19.45
C LEU A 45 0.37 -11.76 -20.23
N ILE A 46 -0.78 -11.50 -19.62
CA ILE A 46 -2.07 -11.63 -20.30
C ILE A 46 -2.20 -10.63 -21.44
N ILE A 47 -1.73 -9.39 -21.26
CA ILE A 47 -1.68 -8.39 -22.33
C ILE A 47 -0.78 -8.87 -23.47
N LEU A 48 0.39 -9.43 -23.16
CA LEU A 48 1.34 -9.95 -24.14
C LEU A 48 0.82 -11.19 -24.89
N GLU A 49 0.13 -12.11 -24.21
CA GLU A 49 -0.48 -13.28 -24.85
C GLU A 49 -1.60 -12.87 -25.80
N LYS A 50 -2.49 -11.96 -25.37
CA LYS A 50 -3.57 -11.47 -26.21
C LYS A 50 -3.09 -10.68 -27.43
N SER A 51 -1.98 -9.96 -27.31
CA SER A 51 -1.38 -9.19 -28.42
C SER A 51 -0.61 -10.05 -29.43
N LYS A 52 -0.27 -11.31 -29.10
CA LYS A 52 0.33 -12.26 -30.07
C LYS A 52 -0.68 -12.88 -31.03
N VAL A 53 -1.94 -13.00 -30.61
CA VAL A 53 -2.97 -13.75 -31.34
C VAL A 53 -3.68 -12.90 -32.39
N ILE A 54 -3.63 -11.58 -32.26
CA ILE A 54 -4.37 -10.66 -33.14
C ILE A 54 -3.37 -9.66 -33.73
N PRO A 55 -3.38 -9.42 -35.06
CA PRO A 55 -2.46 -8.50 -35.70
C PRO A 55 -2.46 -7.15 -35.00
N PHE A 56 -1.27 -6.63 -34.77
CA PHE A 56 -1.02 -5.38 -34.03
C PHE A 56 -1.83 -4.21 -34.58
N THR A 57 -2.23 -4.24 -35.84
CA THR A 57 -3.07 -3.23 -36.50
C THR A 57 -4.52 -3.17 -36.00
N TRP A 58 -5.06 -4.21 -35.33
CA TRP A 58 -6.50 -4.31 -35.00
C TRP A 58 -6.81 -4.28 -33.49
N ILE A 59 -5.80 -4.37 -32.60
CA ILE A 59 -5.97 -4.33 -31.13
C ILE A 59 -5.50 -3.00 -30.50
N ASN A 60 -4.82 -2.15 -31.27
CA ASN A 60 -3.63 -1.50 -30.72
C ASN A 60 -3.87 -0.38 -29.71
N ASP A 61 -4.93 0.40 -29.82
CA ASP A 61 -5.09 1.52 -28.90
C ASP A 61 -5.64 1.07 -27.55
N ASP A 62 -6.72 0.30 -27.51
CA ASP A 62 -7.44 0.05 -26.25
C ASP A 62 -6.64 -0.80 -25.25
N MET A 63 -5.95 -1.85 -25.69
CA MET A 63 -5.24 -2.76 -24.77
C MET A 63 -3.89 -2.23 -24.32
N LEU A 64 -3.16 -1.56 -25.23
CA LEU A 64 -1.94 -0.85 -24.88
C LEU A 64 -2.24 0.30 -23.93
N ASN A 65 -3.25 1.13 -24.25
CA ASN A 65 -3.67 2.23 -23.39
C ASN A 65 -4.16 1.70 -22.04
N LEU A 66 -4.90 0.59 -22.01
CA LEU A 66 -5.29 -0.06 -20.76
C LEU A 66 -4.08 -0.42 -19.90
N TYR A 67 -3.09 -1.11 -20.47
CA TYR A 67 -1.89 -1.46 -19.70
C TYR A 67 -1.10 -0.21 -19.27
N MET A 68 -0.94 0.77 -20.16
CA MET A 68 -0.21 2.00 -19.87
C MET A 68 -0.88 2.85 -18.79
N ASN A 69 -2.22 2.90 -18.77
CA ASN A 69 -2.97 3.61 -17.74
C ASN A 69 -2.87 2.87 -16.39
N GLU A 70 -3.12 1.56 -16.38
CA GLU A 70 -3.04 0.76 -15.14
C GLU A 70 -1.64 0.73 -14.53
N SER A 71 -0.60 0.58 -15.35
CA SER A 71 0.80 0.62 -14.88
C SER A 71 1.21 2.02 -14.42
N LEU A 72 0.69 3.09 -15.02
CA LEU A 72 0.93 4.45 -14.55
C LEU A 72 0.38 4.64 -13.14
N TYR A 73 -0.83 4.15 -12.85
CA TYR A 73 -1.41 4.21 -11.51
C TYR A 73 -0.54 3.50 -10.46
N ILE A 74 0.06 2.36 -10.80
CA ILE A 74 0.98 1.65 -9.88
C ILE A 74 2.26 2.46 -9.65
N MET A 75 2.81 3.13 -10.67
CA MET A 75 3.97 4.00 -10.52
C MET A 75 3.67 5.23 -9.64
N GLU A 76 2.51 5.86 -9.86
CA GLU A 76 2.02 6.96 -9.02
C GLU A 76 1.82 6.52 -7.58
N LEU A 77 1.21 5.36 -7.36
CA LEU A 77 1.09 4.73 -6.05
C LEU A 77 2.45 4.58 -5.38
N CYS A 78 3.44 4.00 -6.07
CA CYS A 78 4.79 3.82 -5.51
C CYS A 78 5.41 5.16 -5.11
N ASN A 79 5.26 6.21 -5.93
CA ASN A 79 5.77 7.54 -5.62
C ASN A 79 5.07 8.17 -4.40
N MET A 80 3.74 7.99 -4.30
CA MET A 80 2.97 8.44 -3.13
C MET A 80 3.44 7.71 -1.87
N LEU A 81 3.55 6.39 -1.91
CA LEU A 81 4.00 5.57 -0.78
C LEU A 81 5.42 5.91 -0.33
N LYS A 82 6.35 6.17 -1.27
CA LYS A 82 7.71 6.65 -0.97
C LYS A 82 7.67 7.99 -0.25
N SER A 83 6.89 8.94 -0.76
CA SER A 83 6.74 10.26 -0.14
C SER A 83 6.18 10.16 1.28
N SER A 84 5.15 9.34 1.49
CA SER A 84 4.56 9.09 2.82
C SER A 84 5.56 8.42 3.76
N SER A 85 6.22 7.36 3.30
CA SER A 85 7.23 6.63 4.07
C SER A 85 8.37 7.55 4.50
N PHE A 86 8.85 8.43 3.61
CA PHE A 86 9.85 9.44 3.94
C PHE A 86 9.36 10.40 5.04
N LYS A 87 8.13 10.91 4.95
CA LYS A 87 7.55 11.77 5.99
C LYS A 87 7.50 11.07 7.35
N ILE A 88 7.11 9.80 7.39
CA ILE A 88 7.09 8.99 8.62
C ILE A 88 8.50 8.82 9.16
N ASN A 89 9.46 8.49 8.30
CA ASN A 89 10.85 8.32 8.70
C ASN A 89 11.47 9.61 9.25
N MET A 90 11.16 10.76 8.65
CA MET A 90 11.60 12.07 9.14
C MET A 90 11.05 12.39 10.52
N TYR A 91 9.78 12.08 10.78
CA TYR A 91 9.18 12.25 12.09
C TYR A 91 9.81 11.33 13.13
N HIS A 92 9.99 10.06 12.79
CA HIS A 92 10.75 9.10 13.59
C HIS A 92 12.15 9.64 13.95
N LEU A 93 12.92 10.16 12.98
CA LEU A 93 14.26 10.71 13.23
C LEU A 93 14.23 11.92 14.18
N THR A 94 13.19 12.73 14.07
CA THR A 94 12.99 13.89 14.96
C THR A 94 12.74 13.42 16.39
N ILE A 95 11.85 12.43 16.58
CA ILE A 95 11.58 11.82 17.88
C ILE A 95 12.85 11.22 18.46
N ASP A 96 13.56 10.41 17.68
CA ASP A 96 14.79 9.73 18.10
C ASP A 96 15.82 10.73 18.62
N THR A 97 16.00 11.84 17.90
CA THR A 97 16.94 12.89 18.27
C THR A 97 16.48 13.61 19.54
N THR A 98 15.20 13.97 19.63
CA THR A 98 14.62 14.62 20.81
C THR A 98 14.71 13.74 22.06
N ILE A 99 14.40 12.45 21.95
CA ILE A 99 14.44 11.49 23.07
C ILE A 99 15.87 11.26 23.56
N LYS A 100 16.83 11.13 22.64
CA LYS A 100 18.25 10.95 22.98
C LYS A 100 18.82 12.16 23.71
N ASN A 101 18.42 13.37 23.31
CA ASN A 101 18.93 14.62 23.90
C ASN A 101 18.11 15.12 25.09
N LEU A 102 16.95 14.51 25.35
CA LEU A 102 15.97 15.00 26.32
C LEU A 102 16.59 15.27 27.70
N ASN A 103 16.74 16.55 28.02
CA ASN A 103 17.08 17.08 29.34
C ASN A 103 15.85 17.75 29.98
N HIS A 104 15.98 18.22 31.23
CA HIS A 104 14.87 18.79 31.99
C HIS A 104 14.19 20.00 31.30
N TYR A 105 14.94 20.79 30.51
CA TYR A 105 14.41 21.92 29.75
C TYR A 105 13.70 21.47 28.46
N GLU A 106 14.22 20.43 27.80
CA GLU A 106 13.70 19.88 26.54
C GLU A 106 12.42 19.04 26.71
N ALA A 107 12.11 18.58 27.93
CA ALA A 107 10.86 17.86 28.22
C ALA A 107 9.61 18.68 27.86
N LYS A 108 9.64 20.01 28.06
CA LYS A 108 8.54 20.91 27.63
C LYS A 108 8.43 21.00 26.11
N THR A 109 9.55 20.99 25.39
CA THR A 109 9.57 20.99 23.92
C THR A 109 9.03 19.69 23.36
N PHE A 110 9.38 18.56 23.97
CA PHE A 110 8.83 17.24 23.65
C PHE A 110 7.32 17.15 23.91
N ALA A 111 6.83 17.72 25.00
CA ALA A 111 5.40 17.77 25.31
C ALA A 111 4.57 18.50 24.23
N ASN A 112 5.16 19.45 23.52
CA ASN A 112 4.51 20.23 22.47
C ASN A 112 4.59 19.59 21.07
N MET A 113 5.37 18.52 20.89
CA MET A 113 5.51 17.85 19.59
C MET A 113 4.17 17.25 19.17
N GLN A 114 3.72 17.55 17.95
CA GLN A 114 2.47 17.01 17.41
C GLN A 114 2.71 15.75 16.58
N PRO A 115 1.75 14.82 16.54
CA PRO A 115 1.80 13.67 15.65
C PRO A 115 1.75 14.11 14.18
N ILE A 116 2.19 13.26 13.26
CA ILE A 116 2.01 13.56 11.84
C ILE A 116 0.53 13.44 11.48
N GLU A 117 -0.12 14.55 11.18
CA GLU A 117 -1.39 14.53 10.47
C GLU A 117 -1.16 14.27 8.97
N GLN A 118 -1.09 13.00 8.59
CA GLN A 118 -1.08 12.63 7.18
C GLN A 118 -2.47 12.80 6.59
N ARG A 119 -2.69 13.91 5.89
CA ARG A 119 -3.79 14.08 4.94
C ARG A 119 -3.20 14.53 3.62
N ASP A 120 -3.30 13.70 2.60
CA ASP A 120 -3.04 14.16 1.23
C ASP A 120 -4.37 14.33 0.50
N ASN A 121 -4.68 15.58 0.15
CA ASN A 121 -5.88 15.96 -0.59
C ASN A 121 -5.74 15.78 -2.10
N LYS A 122 -4.59 15.26 -2.58
CA LYS A 122 -4.50 14.83 -3.97
C LYS A 122 -5.68 13.91 -4.24
N ARG A 123 -6.47 14.27 -5.27
CA ARG A 123 -7.49 13.39 -5.82
C ARG A 123 -6.74 12.11 -6.16
N ILE A 124 -6.80 11.13 -5.28
CA ILE A 124 -6.38 9.78 -5.60
C ILE A 124 -7.35 9.42 -6.71
N LEU A 125 -6.89 9.54 -7.96
CA LEU A 125 -7.58 8.99 -9.10
C LEU A 125 -7.49 7.46 -8.96
N ILE A 126 -8.19 6.92 -7.96
CA ILE A 126 -9.07 5.81 -8.23
C ILE A 126 -10.19 6.48 -9.03
N GLN A 127 -9.86 6.88 -10.26
CA GLN A 127 -10.82 7.38 -11.23
C GLN A 127 -11.91 6.34 -11.17
N GLU A 128 -13.11 6.80 -10.82
CA GLU A 128 -14.28 5.99 -10.59
C GLU A 128 -14.20 4.76 -11.49
N MET A 129 -14.31 3.57 -10.89
CA MET A 129 -14.26 2.26 -11.56
C MET A 129 -15.41 2.09 -12.57
N GLN A 130 -15.71 3.13 -13.34
CA GLN A 130 -16.58 3.14 -14.48
C GLN A 130 -15.82 2.53 -15.66
N ARG A 131 -16.35 1.36 -15.99
CA ARG A 131 -16.73 0.92 -17.33
C ARG A 131 -15.70 0.12 -18.11
N GLY A 132 -16.26 -0.95 -18.68
CA GLY A 132 -15.86 -1.57 -19.93
C GLY A 132 -14.55 -2.32 -19.86
N CYS A 133 -14.59 -3.62 -19.56
CA CYS A 133 -13.46 -4.46 -19.94
C CYS A 133 -13.96 -5.77 -20.56
N CYS A 134 -13.45 -6.03 -21.76
CA CYS A 134 -13.88 -7.06 -22.70
C CYS A 134 -13.47 -8.51 -22.31
N SER A 135 -12.91 -8.75 -21.12
CA SER A 135 -12.76 -10.12 -20.59
C SER A 135 -12.72 -10.16 -19.07
N SER A 136 -13.50 -11.06 -18.48
CA SER A 136 -13.66 -11.17 -17.03
C SER A 136 -12.38 -11.47 -16.25
N LEU A 137 -11.39 -12.11 -16.87
CA LEU A 137 -10.08 -12.37 -16.25
C LEU A 137 -9.29 -11.08 -15.98
N ILE A 138 -9.20 -10.20 -16.98
CA ILE A 138 -8.51 -8.92 -16.87
C ILE A 138 -9.21 -8.05 -15.82
N CYS A 139 -10.55 -8.06 -15.79
CA CYS A 139 -11.30 -7.39 -14.74
C CYS A 139 -10.90 -7.87 -13.35
N THR A 140 -10.80 -9.19 -13.12
CA THR A 140 -10.49 -9.71 -11.78
C THR A 140 -9.09 -9.29 -11.31
N ILE A 141 -8.08 -9.32 -12.19
CA ILE A 141 -6.71 -8.91 -11.82
C ILE A 141 -6.64 -7.40 -11.57
N ARG A 142 -7.28 -6.58 -12.42
CA ARG A 142 -7.36 -5.13 -12.20
C ARG A 142 -7.99 -4.80 -10.86
N VAL A 143 -9.14 -5.42 -10.55
CA VAL A 143 -9.81 -5.22 -9.25
C VAL A 143 -8.91 -5.61 -8.08
N ALA A 144 -8.16 -6.73 -8.19
CA ALA A 144 -7.22 -7.14 -7.15
C ALA A 144 -6.09 -6.12 -6.95
N MET A 145 -5.47 -5.63 -8.04
CA MET A 145 -4.43 -4.59 -7.98
C MET A 145 -4.98 -3.29 -7.38
N SER A 146 -6.17 -2.86 -7.80
CA SER A 146 -6.82 -1.66 -7.27
C SER A 146 -7.17 -1.81 -5.78
N LEU A 147 -7.64 -2.98 -5.35
CA LEU A 147 -7.95 -3.23 -3.94
C LEU A 147 -6.70 -3.12 -3.06
N LEU A 148 -5.59 -3.76 -3.45
CA LEU A 148 -4.33 -3.67 -2.69
C LEU A 148 -3.81 -2.24 -2.67
N SER A 149 -3.84 -1.56 -3.81
CA SER A 149 -3.44 -0.14 -3.93
C SER A 149 -4.27 0.75 -3.01
N TYR A 150 -5.58 0.51 -2.96
CA TYR A 150 -6.50 1.23 -2.09
C TYR A 150 -6.18 1.01 -0.61
N ILE A 151 -5.98 -0.23 -0.19
CA ILE A 151 -5.66 -0.53 1.22
C ILE A 151 -4.34 0.15 1.61
N LEU A 152 -3.29 0.03 0.78
CA LEU A 152 -2.00 0.66 1.02
C LEU A 152 -2.09 2.19 1.14
N LEU A 153 -2.87 2.84 0.27
CA LEU A 153 -3.10 4.29 0.35
C LEU A 153 -3.85 4.68 1.63
N ASN A 154 -4.81 3.88 2.07
CA ASN A 154 -5.52 4.16 3.30
C ASN A 154 -4.60 4.11 4.52
N VAL A 155 -3.69 3.13 4.55
CA VAL A 155 -2.73 2.93 5.64
C VAL A 155 -1.70 4.05 5.73
N PHE A 156 -1.23 4.58 4.60
CA PHE A 156 -0.14 5.56 4.54
C PHE A 156 -0.57 7.03 4.38
N MET A 157 -1.84 7.31 4.03
CA MET A 157 -2.25 8.67 3.62
C MET A 157 -3.59 9.14 4.18
N TYR A 158 -4.41 8.25 4.75
CA TYR A 158 -5.74 8.59 5.30
C TYR A 158 -6.60 9.52 4.42
N PRO A 159 -6.75 9.26 3.10
CA PRO A 159 -7.40 10.19 2.18
C PRO A 159 -8.81 10.61 2.61
N THR A 160 -9.18 11.86 2.37
CA THR A 160 -10.36 12.54 2.96
C THR A 160 -11.69 12.30 2.22
N LYS A 161 -11.74 11.56 1.09
CA LYS A 161 -12.96 11.45 0.26
C LYS A 161 -13.33 10.02 -0.19
N ASN A 162 -14.65 9.83 -0.31
CA ASN A 162 -15.46 8.76 -0.91
C ASN A 162 -14.90 7.33 -0.94
N TYR A 163 -15.46 6.50 -0.05
CA TYR A 163 -15.39 5.05 -0.14
C TYR A 163 -16.36 4.56 -1.23
N ASN A 164 -15.81 4.02 -2.32
CA ASN A 164 -16.56 3.12 -3.20
C ASN A 164 -16.08 1.70 -2.93
N ARG A 165 -16.99 0.78 -2.58
CA ARG A 165 -16.64 -0.63 -2.35
C ARG A 165 -16.00 -1.21 -3.61
N ILE A 166 -14.71 -1.55 -3.52
CA ILE A 166 -13.98 -2.26 -4.57
C ILE A 166 -14.46 -3.71 -4.56
N CYS A 167 -15.15 -4.14 -5.61
CA CYS A 167 -15.61 -5.52 -5.74
C CYS A 167 -15.61 -5.97 -7.20
N CYS A 168 -15.36 -7.26 -7.42
CA CYS A 168 -15.44 -7.87 -8.74
C CYS A 168 -16.84 -8.44 -8.95
N LYS A 169 -17.68 -7.72 -9.72
CA LYS A 169 -19.06 -8.13 -10.05
C LYS A 169 -19.18 -9.04 -11.28
N TYR A 170 -18.10 -9.20 -12.05
CA TYR A 170 -18.11 -9.94 -13.30
C TYR A 170 -17.96 -11.46 -13.09
N SER A 171 -18.60 -12.26 -13.93
CA SER A 171 -18.43 -13.72 -13.97
C SER A 171 -17.04 -14.07 -14.49
N SER A 172 -16.17 -14.57 -13.61
CA SER A 172 -14.78 -14.92 -13.95
C SER A 172 -14.60 -16.44 -14.07
N PRO A 173 -13.83 -16.94 -15.05
CA PRO A 173 -13.43 -18.36 -15.12
C PRO A 173 -12.70 -18.82 -13.86
N ILE A 174 -12.18 -17.88 -13.07
CA ILE A 174 -11.35 -18.12 -11.90
C ILE A 174 -12.12 -17.70 -10.65
N LYS A 175 -13.19 -18.45 -10.39
CA LYS A 175 -14.14 -18.17 -9.31
C LYS A 175 -13.45 -18.05 -7.95
N SER A 176 -12.56 -18.98 -7.60
CA SER A 176 -11.85 -18.99 -6.30
C SER A 176 -11.02 -17.74 -6.05
N PHE A 177 -10.27 -17.28 -7.06
CA PHE A 177 -9.47 -16.05 -6.97
C PHE A 177 -10.37 -14.84 -6.79
N LYS A 178 -11.41 -14.71 -7.62
CA LYS A 178 -12.40 -13.62 -7.53
C LYS A 178 -13.07 -13.59 -6.15
N ASP A 179 -13.48 -14.74 -5.64
CA ASP A 179 -14.14 -14.85 -4.33
C ASP A 179 -13.17 -14.42 -3.22
N SER A 180 -11.89 -14.83 -3.26
CA SER A 180 -10.88 -14.36 -2.29
C SER A 180 -10.64 -12.85 -2.33
N VAL A 181 -10.63 -12.22 -3.51
CA VAL A 181 -10.51 -10.75 -3.66
C VAL A 181 -11.72 -10.06 -3.00
N ASN A 182 -12.93 -10.57 -3.25
CA ASN A 182 -14.17 -10.01 -2.69
C ASN A 182 -14.27 -10.22 -1.17
N GLU A 183 -13.77 -11.35 -0.66
CA GLU A 183 -13.67 -11.64 0.77
C GLU A 183 -12.71 -10.65 1.44
N LEU A 184 -11.50 -10.45 0.91
CA LEU A 184 -10.56 -9.46 1.44
C LEU A 184 -11.16 -8.05 1.46
N ALA A 185 -11.85 -7.64 0.39
CA ALA A 185 -12.52 -6.34 0.34
C ALA A 185 -13.61 -6.19 1.41
N THR A 186 -14.42 -7.24 1.59
CA THR A 186 -15.46 -7.29 2.62
C THR A 186 -14.87 -7.21 4.02
N GLU A 187 -13.81 -7.97 4.30
CA GLU A 187 -13.16 -7.96 5.61
C GLU A 187 -12.50 -6.62 5.93
N PHE A 188 -11.81 -6.02 4.96
CA PHE A 188 -11.25 -4.68 5.12
C PHE A 188 -12.35 -3.64 5.41
N GLN A 189 -13.46 -3.69 4.65
CA GLN A 189 -14.60 -2.80 4.88
C GLN A 189 -15.20 -2.99 6.27
N ARG A 190 -15.55 -4.23 6.64
CA ARG A 190 -16.16 -4.58 7.92
C ARG A 190 -15.33 -4.10 9.11
N LYS A 191 -14.00 -4.12 8.96
CA LYS A 191 -13.07 -3.73 10.02
C LYS A 191 -12.95 -2.22 10.19
N TYR A 192 -12.83 -1.47 9.10
CA TYR A 192 -12.47 -0.04 9.16
C TYR A 192 -13.59 0.94 8.80
N TYR A 193 -14.73 0.43 8.32
CA TYR A 193 -15.91 1.21 7.96
C TYR A 193 -17.14 0.58 8.63
N LYS A 194 -17.51 1.12 9.79
CA LYS A 194 -18.70 0.69 10.56
C LYS A 194 -19.72 1.83 10.59
N ASP A 195 -20.98 1.52 10.33
CA ASP A 195 -22.11 2.47 10.46
C ASP A 195 -21.96 3.79 9.67
N GLY A 196 -21.22 3.76 8.56
CA GLY A 196 -20.94 4.94 7.73
C GLY A 196 -19.79 5.81 8.23
N GLU A 197 -19.23 5.52 9.42
CA GLU A 197 -18.07 6.20 9.95
C GLU A 197 -16.77 5.49 9.55
N ARG A 198 -15.79 6.29 9.15
CA ARG A 198 -14.46 5.81 8.78
C ARG A 198 -13.55 5.84 10.00
N GLY A 199 -13.09 4.66 10.42
CA GLY A 199 -12.02 4.55 11.40
C GLY A 199 -10.69 5.10 10.87
N VAL A 200 -9.83 5.58 11.77
CA VAL A 200 -8.45 5.91 11.43
C VAL A 200 -7.69 4.61 11.16
N ILE A 201 -7.13 4.45 9.95
CA ILE A 201 -6.48 3.20 9.51
C ILE A 201 -4.96 3.37 9.55
N ARG A 202 -4.30 3.07 10.68
CA ARG A 202 -2.83 3.11 10.75
C ARG A 202 -2.24 1.71 10.77
N PHE A 203 -0.94 1.65 10.48
CA PHE A 203 -0.18 0.43 10.72
C PHE A 203 0.34 0.39 12.16
N TYR A 204 0.34 -0.80 12.73
CA TYR A 204 0.57 -1.09 14.13
C TYR A 204 1.86 -0.50 14.68
N GLU A 205 2.96 -0.60 13.92
CA GLU A 205 4.28 -0.14 14.36
C GLU A 205 4.29 1.38 14.62
N TYR A 206 3.54 2.16 13.84
CA TYR A 206 3.37 3.59 14.09
C TYR A 206 2.45 3.84 15.29
N GLU A 207 1.34 3.11 15.41
CA GLU A 207 0.42 3.27 16.56
C GLU A 207 1.09 2.97 17.90
N GLU A 208 1.92 1.93 17.96
CA GLU A 208 2.66 1.58 19.17
C GLU A 208 3.69 2.64 19.56
N MET A 209 4.39 3.21 18.57
CA MET A 209 5.32 4.31 18.82
C MET A 209 4.57 5.56 19.32
N GLU A 210 3.47 5.93 18.65
CA GLU A 210 2.62 7.06 19.04
C GLU A 210 2.06 6.88 20.45
N LYS A 211 1.59 5.68 20.79
CA LYS A 211 1.08 5.35 22.11
C LYS A 211 2.16 5.53 23.18
N ALA A 212 3.36 4.99 22.96
CA ALA A 212 4.48 5.16 23.89
C ALA A 212 4.86 6.64 24.07
N ILE A 213 4.79 7.45 23.00
CA ILE A 213 5.04 8.89 23.08
C ILE A 213 3.95 9.60 23.89
N MET A 214 2.67 9.24 23.70
CA MET A 214 1.57 9.83 24.46
C MET A 214 1.67 9.50 25.95
N GLU A 215 1.91 8.23 26.29
CA GLU A 215 2.13 7.79 27.67
C GLU A 215 3.30 8.55 28.30
N ALA A 216 4.43 8.67 27.59
CA ALA A 216 5.57 9.45 28.04
C ALA A 216 5.24 10.93 28.28
N LYS A 217 4.42 11.55 27.44
CA LYS A 217 3.99 12.94 27.61
C LYS A 217 3.10 13.13 28.83
N GLU A 218 2.31 12.14 29.21
CA GLU A 218 1.50 12.19 30.43
C GLU A 218 2.35 12.02 31.68
N GLU A 219 3.25 11.05 31.69
CA GLU A 219 4.23 10.88 32.77
C GLU A 219 5.13 12.11 32.90
N PHE A 220 5.52 12.74 31.78
CA PHE A 220 6.26 14.00 31.83
C PHE A 220 5.45 15.21 32.33
N LYS A 221 4.19 15.07 32.72
CA LYS A 221 3.42 16.14 33.40
C LYS A 221 3.29 15.91 34.91
N SER A 222 3.40 14.68 35.40
CA SER A 222 3.17 14.31 36.81
C SER A 222 4.39 14.53 37.73
N GLY A 223 5.59 14.74 37.18
CA GLY A 223 6.86 14.82 37.92
C GLY A 223 7.56 13.46 37.97
N TYR A 224 8.88 13.41 37.81
CA TYR A 224 9.57 12.17 37.41
C TYR A 224 10.87 11.92 38.18
N GLU A 225 11.17 10.64 38.37
CA GLU A 225 12.46 10.12 38.80
C GLU A 225 13.37 9.84 37.58
N GLU A 226 14.69 9.92 37.78
CA GLU A 226 15.69 9.74 36.71
C GLU A 226 15.66 8.33 36.11
N GLU A 227 15.45 7.31 36.94
CA GLU A 227 15.34 5.91 36.48
C GLU A 227 14.10 5.67 35.61
N GLU A 228 12.95 6.26 35.98
CA GLU A 228 11.71 6.10 35.23
C GLU A 228 11.79 6.82 33.88
N THR A 229 12.40 8.01 33.87
CA THR A 229 12.71 8.74 32.62
C THR A 229 13.55 7.89 31.68
N LYS A 230 14.56 7.17 32.20
CA LYS A 230 15.41 6.30 31.39
C LYS A 230 14.61 5.13 30.78
N ARG A 231 13.76 4.47 31.56
CA ARG A 231 12.90 3.38 31.07
C ARG A 231 11.97 3.84 29.95
N ILE A 232 11.32 4.99 30.12
CA ILE A 232 10.43 5.58 29.12
C ILE A 232 11.19 5.84 27.80
N LYS A 233 12.40 6.42 27.88
CA LYS A 233 13.25 6.64 26.71
C LYS A 233 13.56 5.33 25.99
N ASP A 234 13.96 4.30 26.72
CA ASP A 234 14.32 3.00 26.16
C ASP A 234 13.14 2.35 25.43
N VAL A 235 11.92 2.43 25.99
CA VAL A 235 10.70 1.92 25.36
C VAL A 235 10.41 2.66 24.05
N ILE A 236 10.46 3.99 24.04
CA ILE A 236 10.22 4.77 22.82
C ILE A 236 11.26 4.41 21.75
N LEU A 237 12.55 4.38 22.09
CA LEU A 237 13.63 4.05 21.16
C LEU A 237 13.46 2.63 20.59
N GLN A 238 13.04 1.66 21.40
CA GLN A 238 12.77 0.31 20.93
C GLN A 238 11.64 0.28 19.88
N LYS A 239 10.52 0.97 20.14
CA LYS A 239 9.39 1.08 19.20
C LYS A 239 9.78 1.84 17.94
N SER A 240 10.59 2.89 18.10
CA SER A 240 11.18 3.69 17.02
C SER A 240 12.01 2.83 16.06
N ILE A 241 12.92 2.01 16.60
CA ILE A 241 13.73 1.07 15.82
C ILE A 241 12.86 0.07 15.05
N ALA A 242 11.82 -0.49 15.69
CA ALA A 242 10.91 -1.42 15.03
C ALA A 242 10.17 -0.76 13.84
N LEU A 243 9.69 0.47 14.02
CA LEU A 243 9.09 1.29 12.96
C LEU A 243 10.06 1.50 11.80
N LYS A 244 11.30 1.93 12.09
CA LYS A 244 12.34 2.16 11.07
C LYS A 244 12.63 0.90 10.26
N VAL A 245 12.88 -0.22 10.92
CA VAL A 245 13.18 -1.50 10.23
C VAL A 245 12.01 -1.92 9.34
N GLY A 246 10.76 -1.72 9.78
CA GLY A 246 9.59 -1.99 8.97
C GLY A 246 9.50 -1.07 7.74
N LEU A 247 9.79 0.23 7.90
CA LEU A 247 9.77 1.21 6.81
C LEU A 247 10.85 0.93 5.76
N GLU A 248 12.06 0.56 6.17
CA GLU A 248 13.16 0.20 5.25
C GLU A 248 12.80 -1.03 4.39
N LYS A 249 12.22 -2.06 5.01
CA LYS A 249 11.73 -3.24 4.28
C LYS A 249 10.62 -2.87 3.30
N PHE A 250 9.69 -2.03 3.74
CA PHE A 250 8.60 -1.55 2.90
C PHE A 250 9.11 -0.73 1.71
N GLU A 251 10.00 0.23 1.93
CA GLU A 251 10.58 1.07 0.89
C GLU A 251 11.35 0.23 -0.15
N SER A 252 12.14 -0.74 0.30
CA SER A 252 12.81 -1.71 -0.59
C SER A 252 11.79 -2.43 -1.48
N GLN A 253 10.67 -2.89 -0.90
CA GLN A 253 9.63 -3.56 -1.67
C GLN A 253 8.89 -2.61 -2.63
N VAL A 254 8.67 -1.35 -2.26
CA VAL A 254 8.10 -0.33 -3.16
C VAL A 254 9.01 -0.08 -4.35
N ASN A 255 10.33 0.01 -4.12
CA ASN A 255 11.32 0.13 -5.18
C ASN A 255 11.26 -1.06 -6.16
N GLN A 256 11.17 -2.28 -5.64
CA GLN A 256 11.06 -3.48 -6.49
C GLN A 256 9.79 -3.46 -7.37
N VAL A 257 8.65 -3.02 -6.83
CA VAL A 257 7.42 -2.89 -7.63
C VAL A 257 7.59 -1.85 -8.72
N PHE A 258 8.12 -0.67 -8.38
CA PHE A 258 8.34 0.40 -9.34
C PHE A 258 9.23 -0.06 -10.51
N GLU A 259 10.35 -0.71 -10.21
CA GLU A 259 11.27 -1.24 -11.22
C GLU A 259 10.62 -2.33 -12.10
N GLU A 260 9.81 -3.22 -11.52
CA GLU A 260 9.08 -4.24 -12.27
C GLU A 260 8.08 -3.61 -13.26
N VAL A 261 7.37 -2.58 -12.81
CA VAL A 261 6.43 -1.83 -13.65
C VAL A 261 7.15 -1.11 -14.78
N LEU A 262 8.26 -0.42 -14.48
CA LEU A 262 9.07 0.27 -15.46
C LEU A 262 9.61 -0.70 -16.53
N LYS A 263 10.14 -1.87 -16.11
CA LYS A 263 10.57 -2.94 -17.01
C LYS A 263 9.43 -3.43 -17.91
N GLY A 264 8.25 -3.64 -17.33
CA GLY A 264 7.06 -4.07 -18.07
C GLY A 264 6.63 -3.09 -19.16
N ARG A 265 6.58 -1.79 -18.82
CA ARG A 265 6.29 -0.71 -19.78
C ARG A 265 7.31 -0.64 -20.91
N ASN A 266 8.60 -0.68 -20.57
CA ASN A 266 9.69 -0.65 -21.55
C ASN A 266 9.63 -1.85 -22.51
N LYS A 267 9.35 -3.05 -21.97
CA LYS A 267 9.19 -4.27 -22.78
C LYS A 267 8.04 -4.12 -23.78
N LEU A 268 6.89 -3.61 -23.35
CA LEU A 268 5.73 -3.44 -24.22
C LEU A 268 6.00 -2.38 -25.31
N LEU A 269 6.60 -1.24 -24.95
CA LEU A 269 6.98 -0.19 -25.91
C LEU A 269 8.00 -0.67 -26.95
N GLN A 270 8.99 -1.46 -26.55
CA GLN A 270 9.95 -2.04 -27.49
C GLN A 270 9.27 -2.99 -28.48
N MET A 271 8.30 -3.80 -28.03
CA MET A 271 7.52 -4.65 -28.93
C MET A 271 6.69 -3.83 -29.92
N VAL A 272 6.03 -2.77 -29.44
CA VAL A 272 5.27 -1.83 -30.27
C VAL A 272 6.17 -1.22 -31.34
N GLY A 273 7.32 -0.67 -30.94
CA GLY A 273 8.22 0.03 -31.85
C GLY A 273 8.91 -0.90 -32.84
N LYS A 274 9.25 -2.15 -32.47
CA LYS A 274 9.74 -3.16 -33.42
C LYS A 274 8.68 -3.52 -34.46
N THR A 275 7.44 -3.71 -34.01
CA THR A 275 6.32 -4.08 -34.92
C THR A 275 6.02 -2.96 -35.92
N ASN A 276 6.22 -1.70 -35.53
CA ASN A 276 6.00 -0.53 -36.38
C ASN A 276 7.27 -0.07 -37.14
N GLY A 277 8.37 -0.83 -37.09
CA GLY A 277 9.62 -0.49 -37.79
C GLY A 277 10.38 0.74 -37.23
N ILE A 278 10.04 1.20 -36.03
CA ILE A 278 10.64 2.37 -35.35
C ILE A 278 11.99 2.01 -34.72
N PHE A 279 12.15 0.80 -34.20
CA PHE A 279 13.42 0.29 -33.68
C PHE A 279 13.94 -0.81 -34.62
N ARG A 280 15.03 -0.53 -35.33
CA ARG A 280 15.81 -1.54 -36.08
C ARG A 280 16.76 -2.27 -35.16
#